data_AF-A0A929GMV4-F1
#
_entry.id   AF-A0A929GMV4-F1
#
_cell.length_a   1.000
_cell.length_b   1.000
_cell.length_c   1.000
_cell.angle_alpha   90.00
_cell.angle_beta   90.00
_cell.angle_gamma   90.00
#
_symmetry.space_group_name_H-M   'P 1'
#
loop_
_entity.id
_entity.type
_entity.pdbx_description
1 polymer ?
#
loop_
_entity_poly.entity_id
_entity_poly.type
_entity_poly.pdbx_seq_one_letter_code
_entity_poly.pdbx_strand_id
1 'polypeptide(L)'
;MKFKNYVVIYGTILLFLSCAINPFTGRKTLALVPNSQLFPTAFAQYDQFLTENKVVKGTSDAQMITRVGQRIAVAAERWLDANGNQGYLKDYKWEYNLVNDKAVNAWCMPGGKIVFYTGILPIANGEAGVAAIMGHEVAHALANHGQQRMSAGMLQQIGAVAGNVAIKDEKSRNTFNQAYGISTTVGFMLPFSRAHESQADEIGLTLMAIAGYNPDEAAELWKRMKANSGGQAPPEFL
;
A
#
# COMPACT_ATOMS: atom_id res chain seq x y z
N MET A 1 -39.11 9.63 14.24
CA MET A 1 -38.95 8.96 12.91
C MET A 1 -38.23 9.81 11.88
N LYS A 2 -38.54 11.11 11.72
CA LYS A 2 -37.91 11.98 10.69
C LYS A 2 -36.38 12.14 10.84
N PHE A 3 -35.85 12.29 12.06
CA PHE A 3 -34.40 12.44 12.32
C PHE A 3 -33.58 11.19 11.93
N LYS A 4 -34.10 9.99 12.18
CA LYS A 4 -33.47 8.72 11.77
C LYS A 4 -33.36 8.62 10.25
N ASN A 5 -34.38 9.10 9.52
CA ASN A 5 -34.37 9.09 8.05
C ASN A 5 -33.34 10.09 7.49
N TYR A 6 -33.18 11.26 8.11
CA TYR A 6 -32.13 12.20 7.69
C TYR A 6 -30.73 11.65 7.95
N VAL A 7 -30.45 11.04 9.11
CA VAL A 7 -29.13 10.43 9.40
C VAL A 7 -28.80 9.31 8.41
N VAL A 8 -29.77 8.47 8.06
CA VAL A 8 -29.60 7.42 7.05
C VAL A 8 -29.34 8.03 5.67
N ILE A 9 -30.15 9.01 5.24
CA ILE A 9 -29.99 9.68 3.93
C ILE A 9 -28.62 10.38 3.83
N TYR A 10 -28.22 11.16 4.84
CA TYR A 10 -26.93 11.86 4.84
C TYR A 10 -25.74 10.90 4.96
N GLY A 11 -25.86 9.83 5.75
CA GLY A 11 -24.83 8.79 5.84
C GLY A 11 -24.63 8.03 4.52
N THR A 12 -25.72 7.74 3.81
CA THR A 12 -25.67 7.12 2.47
C THR A 12 -25.08 8.08 1.43
N ILE A 13 -25.43 9.37 1.46
CA ILE A 13 -24.87 10.39 0.55
C ILE A 13 -23.35 10.58 0.77
N LEU A 14 -22.88 10.58 2.02
CA LEU A 14 -21.45 10.67 2.34
C LEU A 14 -20.65 9.46 1.84
N LEU A 15 -21.23 8.25 1.89
CA LEU A 15 -20.60 7.04 1.36
C LEU A 15 -20.44 7.10 -0.17
N PHE A 16 -21.43 7.64 -0.89
CA PHE A 16 -21.36 7.80 -2.35
C PHE A 16 -20.32 8.83 -2.81
N LEU A 17 -19.97 9.83 -1.98
CA LEU A 17 -18.97 10.86 -2.28
C LEU A 17 -17.52 10.41 -2.02
N SER A 18 -17.32 9.23 -1.42
CA SER A 18 -16.00 8.71 -1.02
C SER A 18 -15.39 7.70 -2.02
N CYS A 19 -15.90 7.64 -3.24
CA CYS A 19 -15.37 6.74 -4.28
C CYS A 19 -14.31 7.47 -5.13
N ALA A 20 -13.06 7.01 -5.10
CA ALA A 20 -12.02 7.39 -6.04
C ALA A 20 -11.94 6.39 -7.20
N ILE A 21 -11.46 6.81 -8.37
CA ILE A 21 -11.16 5.90 -9.48
C ILE A 21 -9.67 5.61 -9.44
N ASN A 22 -9.30 4.33 -9.41
CA ASN A 22 -7.92 3.91 -9.51
C ASN A 22 -7.46 4.08 -10.97
N PRO A 23 -6.43 4.90 -11.26
CA PRO A 23 -6.06 5.24 -12.64
C PRO A 23 -5.45 4.05 -13.40
N PHE A 24 -4.95 3.04 -12.71
CA PHE A 24 -4.34 1.85 -13.32
C PHE A 24 -5.34 0.77 -13.71
N THR A 25 -6.45 0.67 -12.98
CA THR A 25 -7.46 -0.39 -13.19
C THR A 25 -8.81 0.11 -13.66
N GLY A 26 -9.06 1.43 -13.58
CA GLY A 26 -10.37 2.03 -13.83
C GLY A 26 -11.45 1.66 -12.81
N ARG A 27 -11.11 0.89 -11.76
CA ARG A 27 -12.07 0.46 -10.75
C ARG A 27 -12.34 1.58 -9.75
N LYS A 28 -13.59 1.66 -9.29
CA LYS A 28 -13.96 2.51 -8.14
C LYS A 28 -13.45 1.87 -6.86
N THR A 29 -12.74 2.65 -6.08
CA THR A 29 -12.15 2.25 -4.80
C THR A 29 -12.69 3.13 -3.69
N LEU A 30 -12.87 2.54 -2.51
CA LEU A 30 -13.30 3.29 -1.34
C LEU A 30 -12.14 4.13 -0.78
N ALA A 31 -12.35 5.43 -0.69
CA ALA A 31 -11.40 6.42 -0.23
C ALA A 31 -12.08 7.33 0.80
N LEU A 32 -12.31 6.81 2.01
CA LEU A 32 -12.94 7.57 3.10
C LEU A 32 -12.04 8.71 3.62
N VAL A 33 -10.72 8.58 3.46
CA VAL A 33 -9.74 9.57 3.90
C VAL A 33 -9.06 10.18 2.68
N PRO A 34 -9.28 11.47 2.35
CA PRO A 34 -8.68 12.08 1.17
C PRO A 34 -7.16 12.26 1.30
N ASN A 35 -6.45 12.31 0.16
CA ASN A 35 -4.99 12.49 0.14
C ASN A 35 -4.52 13.79 0.81
N SER A 36 -5.33 14.85 0.79
CA SER A 36 -5.04 16.11 1.49
C SER A 36 -4.91 15.96 3.01
N GLN A 37 -5.56 14.94 3.58
CA GLN A 37 -5.41 14.59 5.00
C GLN A 37 -4.37 13.47 5.20
N LEU A 38 -4.31 12.51 4.28
CA LEU A 38 -3.43 11.34 4.40
C LEU A 38 -1.94 11.69 4.22
N PHE A 39 -1.59 12.53 3.25
CA PHE A 39 -0.20 12.81 2.90
C PHE A 39 0.55 13.53 4.04
N PRO A 40 0.00 14.60 4.68
CA PRO A 40 0.69 15.22 5.81
C PRO A 40 1.02 14.24 6.95
N THR A 41 0.09 13.33 7.28
CA THR A 41 0.33 12.30 8.30
C THR A 41 1.38 11.29 7.85
N ALA A 42 1.32 10.83 6.60
CA ALA A 42 2.32 9.93 6.03
C ALA A 42 3.72 10.56 6.04
N PHE A 43 3.84 11.84 5.69
CA PHE A 43 5.12 12.56 5.69
C PHE A 43 5.67 12.74 7.10
N ALA A 44 4.83 13.09 8.07
CA ALA A 44 5.27 13.21 9.46
C ALA A 44 5.76 11.87 10.03
N GLN A 45 5.07 10.76 9.73
CA GLN A 45 5.49 9.41 10.12
C GLN A 45 6.80 9.00 9.45
N TYR A 46 6.97 9.36 8.18
CA TYR A 46 8.21 9.14 7.46
C TYR A 46 9.39 9.87 8.09
N ASP A 47 9.24 11.16 8.37
CA ASP A 47 10.28 12.00 8.98
C ASP A 47 10.66 11.48 10.37
N GLN A 48 9.66 11.07 11.16
CA GLN A 48 9.88 10.42 12.45
C GLN A 48 10.67 9.12 12.28
N PHE A 49 10.26 8.24 11.35
CA PHE A 49 10.96 6.98 11.09
C PHE A 49 12.43 7.21 10.71
N LEU A 50 12.72 8.19 9.85
CA LEU A 50 14.10 8.51 9.46
C LEU A 50 14.92 9.13 10.59
N THR A 51 14.29 9.75 11.58
CA THR A 51 14.96 10.26 12.79
C THR A 51 15.32 9.11 13.73
N GLU A 52 14.46 8.09 13.81
CA GLU A 52 14.63 6.92 14.68
C GLU A 52 15.57 5.86 14.08
N ASN A 53 15.82 5.91 12.76
CA ASN A 53 16.61 4.91 12.04
C ASN A 53 17.87 5.49 11.41
N LYS A 54 18.93 4.67 11.34
CA LYS A 54 20.21 5.08 10.76
C LYS A 54 20.13 5.09 9.22
N VAL A 55 19.94 6.27 8.64
CA VAL A 55 19.96 6.46 7.18
C VAL A 55 21.38 6.28 6.62
N VAL A 56 21.51 5.46 5.58
CA VAL A 56 22.75 5.25 4.82
C VAL A 56 22.82 6.26 3.68
N LYS A 57 23.92 7.02 3.62
CA LYS A 57 24.14 8.07 2.62
C LYS A 57 25.49 7.88 1.93
N GLY A 58 25.59 8.31 0.67
CA GLY A 58 26.85 8.36 -0.08
C GLY A 58 27.40 7.01 -0.55
N THR A 59 26.71 5.89 -0.31
CA THR A 59 27.09 4.57 -0.81
C THR A 59 26.56 4.32 -2.21
N SER A 60 27.18 3.38 -2.94
CA SER A 60 26.69 2.91 -4.25
C SER A 60 25.25 2.40 -4.17
N ASP A 61 24.89 1.71 -3.08
CA ASP A 61 23.55 1.15 -2.88
C ASP A 61 22.50 2.25 -2.66
N ALA A 62 22.81 3.24 -1.81
CA ALA A 62 21.92 4.37 -1.60
C ALA A 62 21.71 5.17 -2.91
N GLN A 63 22.78 5.36 -3.69
CA GLN A 63 22.70 6.00 -5.01
C GLN A 63 21.90 5.17 -6.01
N MET A 64 22.04 3.84 -5.98
CA MET A 64 21.26 2.92 -6.82
C MET A 64 19.77 3.01 -6.50
N ILE A 65 19.38 2.98 -5.22
CA ILE A 65 17.99 3.12 -4.79
C ILE A 65 17.39 4.44 -5.29
N THR A 66 18.10 5.55 -5.10
CA THR A 66 17.63 6.86 -5.59
C THR A 66 17.47 6.88 -7.11
N ARG A 67 18.46 6.37 -7.85
CA ARG A 67 18.42 6.32 -9.33
C ARG A 67 17.26 5.45 -9.84
N VAL A 68 17.08 4.26 -9.28
CA VAL A 68 16.00 3.34 -9.64
C VAL A 68 14.64 3.98 -9.32
N GLY A 69 14.50 4.55 -8.12
CA GLY A 69 13.29 5.23 -7.69
C GLY A 69 12.88 6.37 -8.61
N GLN A 70 13.83 7.23 -8.99
CA GLN A 70 13.60 8.29 -9.97
C GLN A 70 13.14 7.76 -11.33
N ARG A 71 13.75 6.67 -11.83
CA ARG A 71 13.33 6.04 -13.10
C ARG A 71 11.91 5.48 -13.04
N ILE A 72 11.54 4.83 -11.93
CA ILE A 72 10.20 4.30 -11.71
C ILE A 72 9.17 5.42 -11.56
N ALA A 73 9.49 6.50 -10.84
CA ALA A 73 8.60 7.67 -10.74
C ALA A 73 8.35 8.33 -12.10
N VAL A 74 9.39 8.49 -12.93
CA VAL A 74 9.25 8.99 -14.31
C VAL A 74 8.43 8.02 -15.18
N ALA A 75 8.62 6.71 -15.03
CA ALA A 75 7.80 5.71 -15.73
C ALA A 75 6.32 5.80 -15.33
N ALA A 76 6.04 6.01 -14.03
CA ALA A 76 4.69 6.20 -13.53
C ALA A 76 4.04 7.47 -14.09
N GLU A 77 4.75 8.60 -14.08
CA GLU A 77 4.27 9.85 -14.67
C GLU A 77 3.94 9.68 -16.15
N ARG A 78 4.85 9.09 -16.93
CA ARG A 78 4.63 8.81 -18.36
C ARG A 78 3.40 7.94 -18.60
N TRP A 79 3.24 6.87 -17.81
CA TRP A 79 2.08 5.99 -17.94
C TRP A 79 0.78 6.74 -17.61
N LEU A 80 0.76 7.51 -16.51
CA LEU A 80 -0.41 8.28 -16.09
C LEU A 80 -0.80 9.34 -17.13
N ASP A 81 0.18 10.09 -17.64
CA ASP A 81 -0.05 11.12 -18.66
C ASP A 81 -0.58 10.51 -19.95
N ALA A 82 0.00 9.39 -20.40
CA ALA A 82 -0.46 8.67 -21.59
C ALA A 82 -1.89 8.12 -21.45
N ASN A 83 -2.34 7.90 -20.22
CA ASN A 83 -3.68 7.40 -19.88
C ASN A 83 -4.63 8.50 -19.36
N GLY A 84 -4.34 9.78 -19.64
CA GLY A 84 -5.27 10.89 -19.35
C GLY A 84 -5.35 11.30 -17.88
N ASN A 85 -4.35 10.95 -17.07
CA ASN A 85 -4.27 11.27 -15.65
C ASN A 85 -3.18 12.33 -15.36
N GLN A 86 -3.07 13.34 -16.22
CA GLN A 86 -2.08 14.40 -16.07
C GLN A 86 -2.20 15.09 -14.70
N GLY A 87 -1.05 15.30 -14.05
CA GLY A 87 -0.99 15.94 -12.73
C GLY A 87 -1.44 15.07 -11.56
N TYR A 88 -1.71 13.77 -11.76
CA TYR A 88 -2.03 12.83 -10.68
C TYR A 88 -0.94 12.81 -9.59
N LEU A 89 0.33 13.02 -9.97
CA LEU A 89 1.48 13.03 -9.07
C LEU A 89 1.84 14.42 -8.51
N LYS A 90 1.06 15.48 -8.76
CA LYS A 90 1.41 16.87 -8.38
C LYS A 90 1.74 17.05 -6.89
N ASP A 91 1.05 16.28 -6.04
CA ASP A 91 1.17 16.35 -4.58
C ASP A 91 2.15 15.30 -4.02
N TYR A 92 2.68 14.40 -4.87
CA TYR A 92 3.72 13.46 -4.47
C TYR A 92 5.03 14.21 -4.20
N LYS A 93 5.71 13.83 -3.12
CA LYS A 93 6.99 14.38 -2.65
C LYS A 93 8.01 13.25 -2.59
N TRP A 94 8.36 12.75 -3.77
CA TRP A 94 9.27 11.63 -3.97
C TRP A 94 10.54 11.74 -3.13
N GLU A 95 10.77 10.73 -2.30
CA GLU A 95 11.96 10.62 -1.46
C GLU A 95 12.37 9.17 -1.30
N TYR A 96 13.67 8.91 -1.40
CA TYR A 96 14.22 7.57 -1.47
C TYR A 96 15.35 7.46 -0.46
N ASN A 97 15.19 6.59 0.53
CA ASN A 97 16.20 6.41 1.57
C ASN A 97 16.55 4.93 1.76
N LEU A 98 17.83 4.66 1.98
CA LEU A 98 18.33 3.38 2.47
C LEU A 98 18.55 3.48 3.97
N VAL A 99 18.04 2.53 4.76
CA VAL A 99 18.28 2.46 6.20
C VAL A 99 19.11 1.24 6.58
N ASN A 100 20.01 1.42 7.55
CA ASN A 100 20.88 0.36 8.02
C ASN A 100 20.15 -0.55 9.01
N ASP A 101 19.44 -1.53 8.47
CA ASP A 101 18.68 -2.53 9.21
C ASP A 101 18.71 -3.85 8.41
N LYS A 102 18.89 -4.96 9.14
CA LYS A 102 19.02 -6.32 8.59
C LYS A 102 17.68 -6.98 8.25
N ALA A 103 16.55 -6.37 8.59
CA ALA A 103 15.27 -6.83 8.12
C ALA A 103 15.21 -6.87 6.58
N VAL A 104 14.64 -7.93 6.03
CA VAL A 104 14.36 -8.07 4.60
C VAL A 104 13.09 -7.30 4.31
N ASN A 105 13.23 -6.00 4.03
CA ASN A 105 12.07 -5.14 3.85
C ASN A 105 12.35 -3.93 2.94
N ALA A 106 11.27 -3.42 2.33
CA ALA A 106 11.17 -2.13 1.70
C ALA A 106 9.71 -1.68 1.79
N TRP A 107 9.45 -0.38 1.73
CA TRP A 107 8.07 0.12 1.70
C TRP A 107 7.97 1.49 1.04
N CYS A 108 6.78 1.80 0.54
CA CYS A 108 6.40 3.14 0.06
C CYS A 108 5.14 3.64 0.76
N MET A 109 5.25 4.76 1.48
CA MET A 109 4.08 5.46 2.03
C MET A 109 3.38 6.31 0.96
N PRO A 110 2.08 6.65 1.18
CA PRO A 110 1.35 7.57 0.31
C PRO A 110 2.11 8.86 0.03
N GLY A 111 2.06 9.33 -1.22
CA GLY A 111 2.77 10.55 -1.64
C GLY A 111 4.25 10.33 -1.97
N GLY A 112 4.71 9.08 -2.12
CA GLY A 112 6.02 8.77 -2.68
C GLY A 112 7.16 8.84 -1.68
N LYS A 113 6.96 8.35 -0.45
CA LYS A 113 8.01 8.29 0.56
C LYS A 113 8.49 6.86 0.72
N ILE A 114 9.70 6.58 0.22
CA ILE A 114 10.24 5.23 0.06
C ILE A 114 11.39 4.97 1.01
N VAL A 115 11.40 3.77 1.60
CA VAL A 115 12.53 3.22 2.35
C VAL A 115 12.88 1.82 1.86
N PHE A 116 14.18 1.58 1.73
CA PHE A 116 14.77 0.25 1.58
C PHE A 116 15.64 -0.07 2.80
N TYR A 117 15.67 -1.33 3.21
CA TYR A 117 16.50 -1.82 4.31
C TYR A 117 17.75 -2.48 3.75
N THR A 118 18.92 -2.32 4.37
CA THR A 118 20.14 -2.98 3.88
C THR A 118 20.00 -4.51 3.84
N GLY A 119 19.12 -5.11 4.64
CA GLY A 119 18.81 -6.53 4.64
C GLY A 119 18.15 -7.07 3.35
N ILE A 120 17.45 -6.25 2.57
CA ILE A 120 16.79 -6.70 1.32
C ILE A 120 17.75 -6.74 0.12
N LEU A 121 18.85 -5.98 0.16
CA LEU A 121 19.77 -5.81 -0.97
C LEU A 121 20.39 -7.12 -1.49
N PRO A 122 20.82 -8.07 -0.63
CA PRO A 122 21.32 -9.36 -1.10
C PRO A 122 20.28 -10.17 -1.89
N ILE A 123 18.99 -10.02 -1.56
CA ILE A 123 17.89 -10.72 -2.25
C ILE A 123 17.52 -9.98 -3.54
N ALA A 124 17.57 -8.66 -3.54
CA ALA A 124 17.44 -7.86 -4.76
C ALA A 124 18.50 -8.26 -5.80
N ASN A 125 19.72 -8.59 -5.36
CA ASN A 125 20.80 -9.09 -6.22
C ASN A 125 21.10 -8.17 -7.41
N GLY A 126 21.14 -6.86 -7.16
CA GLY A 126 21.48 -5.84 -8.14
C GLY A 126 20.33 -4.93 -8.53
N GLU A 127 20.59 -4.06 -9.50
CA GLU A 127 19.71 -2.93 -9.84
C GLU A 127 18.34 -3.37 -10.36
N ALA A 128 18.29 -4.43 -11.18
CA ALA A 128 17.02 -4.90 -11.74
C ALA A 128 16.09 -5.49 -10.66
N GLY A 129 16.63 -6.19 -9.65
CA GLY A 129 15.81 -6.65 -8.53
C GLY A 129 15.41 -5.51 -7.58
N VAL A 130 16.24 -4.47 -7.42
CA VAL A 130 15.81 -3.24 -6.75
C VAL A 130 14.68 -2.57 -7.53
N ALA A 131 14.72 -2.58 -8.87
CA ALA A 131 13.64 -2.06 -9.69
C ALA A 131 12.34 -2.86 -9.55
N ALA A 132 12.41 -4.18 -9.37
CA ALA A 132 11.25 -5.02 -9.08
C ALA A 132 10.60 -4.66 -7.75
N ILE A 133 11.39 -4.58 -6.67
CA ILE A 133 10.89 -4.17 -5.35
C ILE A 133 10.32 -2.73 -5.43
N MET A 134 11.06 -1.80 -6.03
CA MET A 134 10.64 -0.40 -6.15
C MET A 134 9.34 -0.27 -6.94
N GLY A 135 9.20 -0.99 -8.05
CA GLY A 135 7.99 -1.00 -8.87
C GLY A 135 6.77 -1.46 -8.07
N HIS A 136 6.91 -2.57 -7.33
CA HIS A 136 5.87 -3.12 -6.45
C HIS A 136 5.48 -2.13 -5.34
N GLU A 137 6.46 -1.57 -4.61
CA GLU A 137 6.18 -0.62 -3.52
C GLU A 137 5.52 0.67 -4.03
N VAL A 138 6.04 1.23 -5.12
CA VAL A 138 5.47 2.43 -5.73
C VAL A 138 4.05 2.15 -6.24
N ALA A 139 3.79 0.96 -6.78
CA ALA A 139 2.45 0.56 -7.21
C ALA A 139 1.42 0.59 -6.07
N HIS A 140 1.79 0.18 -4.84
CA HIS A 140 0.88 0.31 -3.69
C HIS A 140 0.46 1.75 -3.42
N ALA A 141 1.40 2.70 -3.49
CA ALA A 141 1.11 4.11 -3.28
C ALA A 141 0.24 4.66 -4.43
N LEU A 142 0.61 4.37 -5.67
CA LEU A 142 -0.09 4.83 -6.87
C LEU A 142 -1.53 4.32 -6.96
N ALA A 143 -1.76 3.07 -6.55
CA ALA A 143 -3.08 2.44 -6.48
C ALA A 143 -3.87 2.80 -5.21
N ASN A 144 -3.32 3.65 -4.33
CA ASN A 144 -3.91 4.05 -3.05
C ASN A 144 -4.23 2.86 -2.11
N HIS A 145 -3.49 1.75 -2.18
CA HIS A 145 -3.75 0.53 -1.39
C HIS A 145 -3.77 0.79 0.12
N GLY A 146 -2.91 1.68 0.63
CA GLY A 146 -2.92 2.10 2.03
C GLY A 146 -4.23 2.80 2.44
N GLN A 147 -4.67 3.79 1.68
CA GLN A 147 -5.93 4.50 1.91
C GLN A 147 -7.15 3.57 1.85
N GLN A 148 -7.13 2.65 0.89
CA GLN A 148 -8.17 1.65 0.71
C GLN A 148 -8.24 0.70 1.92
N ARG A 149 -7.10 0.19 2.41
CA ARG A 149 -7.02 -0.63 3.63
C ARG A 149 -7.46 0.13 4.89
N MET A 150 -7.08 1.40 5.03
CA MET A 150 -7.56 2.25 6.13
C MET A 150 -9.08 2.40 6.08
N SER A 151 -9.64 2.65 4.90
CA SER A 151 -11.09 2.79 4.71
C SER A 151 -11.83 1.48 5.02
N ALA A 152 -11.29 0.34 4.58
CA ALA A 152 -11.80 -0.99 4.90
C ALA A 152 -11.80 -1.27 6.41
N GLY A 153 -10.72 -0.91 7.11
CA GLY A 153 -10.62 -1.04 8.57
C GLY A 153 -11.63 -0.15 9.31
N MET A 154 -11.86 1.08 8.84
CA MET A 154 -12.91 1.95 9.40
C MET A 154 -14.31 1.34 9.25
N LEU A 155 -14.61 0.78 8.08
CA LEU A 155 -15.89 0.07 7.87
C LEU A 155 -16.01 -1.16 8.77
N GLN A 156 -14.94 -1.94 8.91
CA GLN A 156 -14.91 -3.09 9.82
C GLN A 156 -15.22 -2.65 11.26
N GLN A 157 -14.62 -1.55 11.72
CA GLN A 157 -14.87 -0.97 13.04
C GLN A 157 -16.31 -0.47 13.21
N ILE A 158 -16.86 0.21 12.19
CA ILE A 158 -18.26 0.68 12.21
C ILE A 158 -19.21 -0.51 12.37
N GLY A 159 -18.99 -1.60 11.63
CA GLY A 159 -19.81 -2.79 11.74
C GLY A 159 -19.70 -3.46 13.13
N ALA A 160 -18.51 -3.47 13.73
CA ALA A 160 -18.32 -3.95 15.10
C ALA A 160 -19.12 -3.11 16.12
N VAL A 161 -19.05 -1.78 16.01
CA VAL A 161 -19.82 -0.86 16.87
C VAL A 161 -21.32 -1.05 16.69
N ALA A 162 -21.79 -1.18 15.45
CA ALA A 162 -23.21 -1.40 15.16
C ALA A 162 -23.73 -2.71 15.79
N GLY A 163 -22.96 -3.79 15.70
CA GLY A 163 -23.30 -5.06 16.36
C GLY A 163 -23.33 -4.92 17.89
N ASN A 164 -22.36 -4.23 18.47
CA ASN A 164 -22.31 -3.97 19.92
C ASN A 164 -23.49 -3.12 20.43
N VAL A 165 -24.05 -2.24 19.62
CA VAL A 165 -25.26 -1.46 19.96
C VAL A 165 -26.53 -2.30 19.82
N ALA A 166 -26.57 -3.21 18.84
CA ALA A 166 -27.73 -4.06 18.60
C ALA A 166 -27.88 -5.20 19.62
N ILE A 167 -26.77 -5.75 20.10
CA ILE A 167 -26.72 -6.88 21.03
C ILE A 167 -26.69 -6.37 22.47
N LYS A 168 -27.77 -6.64 23.21
CA LYS A 168 -27.95 -6.11 24.58
C LYS A 168 -27.28 -6.95 25.66
N ASP A 169 -27.18 -8.26 25.46
CA ASP A 169 -26.60 -9.17 26.45
C ASP A 169 -25.09 -9.31 26.26
N GLU A 170 -24.35 -9.27 27.38
CA GLU A 170 -22.89 -9.22 27.35
C GLU A 170 -22.26 -10.50 26.78
N LYS A 171 -22.84 -11.67 27.08
CA LYS A 171 -22.33 -12.96 26.61
C LYS A 171 -22.40 -13.05 25.08
N SER A 172 -23.55 -12.75 24.47
CA SER A 172 -23.69 -12.78 23.02
C SER A 172 -22.88 -11.67 22.35
N ARG A 173 -22.70 -10.52 23.01
CA ARG A 173 -21.84 -9.44 22.49
C ARG A 173 -20.37 -9.86 22.41
N ASN A 174 -19.87 -10.56 23.43
CA ASN A 174 -18.50 -11.10 23.42
C ASN A 174 -18.32 -12.16 22.32
N THR A 175 -19.28 -13.09 22.20
CA THR A 175 -19.29 -14.08 21.12
C THR A 175 -19.34 -13.42 19.74
N PHE A 176 -20.17 -12.39 19.58
CA PHE A 176 -20.25 -11.60 18.35
C PHE A 176 -18.91 -10.95 18.03
N ASN A 177 -18.29 -10.23 18.97
CA ASN A 177 -17.03 -9.53 18.71
C ASN A 177 -15.90 -10.49 18.29
N GLN A 178 -15.80 -11.66 18.93
CA GLN A 178 -14.84 -12.69 18.56
C GLN A 178 -15.13 -13.23 17.16
N ALA A 179 -16.37 -13.64 16.89
CA ALA A 179 -16.76 -14.19 15.60
C ALA A 179 -16.62 -13.17 14.47
N TYR A 180 -17.13 -11.95 14.68
CA TYR A 180 -17.07 -10.84 13.74
C TYR A 180 -15.63 -10.46 13.40
N GLY A 181 -14.76 -10.33 14.41
CA GLY A 181 -13.35 -10.00 14.21
C GLY A 181 -12.65 -11.04 13.33
N ILE A 182 -12.83 -12.33 13.62
CA ILE A 182 -12.26 -13.42 12.83
C ILE A 182 -12.88 -13.45 11.43
N SER A 183 -14.21 -13.42 11.32
CA SER A 183 -14.91 -13.57 10.04
C SER A 183 -14.63 -12.41 9.08
N THR A 184 -14.56 -11.18 9.58
CA THR A 184 -14.26 -10.01 8.75
C THR A 184 -12.78 -9.97 8.35
N THR A 185 -11.89 -10.39 9.24
CA THR A 185 -10.47 -10.50 8.90
C THR A 185 -10.27 -11.54 7.81
N VAL A 186 -10.71 -12.78 8.04
CA VAL A 186 -10.48 -13.91 7.13
C VAL A 186 -11.33 -13.81 5.85
N GLY A 187 -12.59 -13.44 5.97
CA GLY A 187 -13.54 -13.43 4.86
C GLY A 187 -13.49 -12.17 3.99
N PHE A 188 -12.88 -11.08 4.47
CA PHE A 188 -12.84 -9.81 3.76
C PHE A 188 -11.43 -9.19 3.71
N MET A 189 -10.81 -8.89 4.85
CA MET A 189 -9.52 -8.15 4.87
C MET A 189 -8.36 -8.92 4.24
N LEU A 190 -8.25 -10.23 4.47
CA LEU A 190 -7.17 -11.05 3.89
C LEU A 190 -7.32 -11.18 2.36
N PRO A 191 -8.47 -11.61 1.79
CA PRO A 191 -8.66 -11.62 0.33
C PRO A 191 -8.45 -10.25 -0.32
N PHE A 192 -8.93 -9.18 0.34
CA PHE A 192 -8.74 -7.82 -0.11
C PHE A 192 -7.27 -7.42 -0.17
N SER A 193 -6.49 -7.77 0.86
CA SER A 193 -5.06 -7.47 0.89
C SER A 193 -4.30 -8.24 -0.18
N ARG A 194 -4.61 -9.52 -0.43
CA ARG A 194 -3.99 -10.29 -1.51
C ARG A 194 -4.27 -9.74 -2.89
N ALA A 195 -5.50 -9.26 -3.13
CA ALA A 195 -5.84 -8.60 -4.38
C ALA A 195 -4.98 -7.35 -4.62
N HIS A 196 -4.62 -6.61 -3.56
CA HIS A 196 -3.70 -5.48 -3.65
C HIS A 196 -2.27 -5.91 -4.03
N GLU A 197 -1.78 -7.04 -3.51
CA GLU A 197 -0.45 -7.56 -3.86
C GLU A 197 -0.38 -7.93 -5.35
N SER A 198 -1.36 -8.70 -5.86
CA SER A 198 -1.42 -9.05 -7.29
C SER A 198 -1.52 -7.82 -8.20
N GLN A 199 -2.29 -6.81 -7.76
CA GLN A 199 -2.40 -5.55 -8.48
C GLN A 199 -1.08 -4.75 -8.44
N ALA A 200 -0.38 -4.76 -7.30
CA ALA A 200 0.91 -4.10 -7.15
C ALA A 200 1.98 -4.74 -8.05
N ASP A 201 1.97 -6.07 -8.18
CA ASP A 201 2.84 -6.79 -9.10
C ASP A 201 2.58 -6.41 -10.57
N GLU A 202 1.31 -6.40 -11.00
CA GLU A 202 0.94 -6.05 -12.39
C GLU A 202 1.38 -4.62 -12.76
N ILE A 203 1.08 -3.67 -11.88
CA ILE A 203 1.48 -2.26 -12.07
C ILE A 203 3.00 -2.15 -12.00
N GLY A 204 3.63 -2.78 -11.01
CA GLY A 204 5.09 -2.74 -10.81
C GLY A 204 5.85 -3.25 -12.03
N LEU A 205 5.45 -4.39 -12.60
CA LEU A 205 6.00 -4.95 -13.84
C LEU A 205 5.85 -4.00 -15.02
N THR A 206 4.68 -3.35 -15.15
CA THR A 206 4.43 -2.34 -16.18
C THR A 206 5.39 -1.15 -16.04
N LEU A 207 5.57 -0.65 -14.82
CA LEU A 207 6.47 0.47 -14.53
C LEU A 207 7.94 0.10 -14.75
N MET A 208 8.35 -1.11 -14.39
CA MET A 208 9.68 -1.64 -14.68
C MET A 208 9.96 -1.63 -16.19
N ALA A 209 9.03 -2.15 -16.99
CA ALA A 209 9.17 -2.20 -18.44
C ALA A 209 9.34 -0.80 -19.04
N ILE A 210 8.51 0.16 -18.61
CA ILE A 210 8.56 1.55 -19.09
C ILE A 210 9.84 2.26 -18.62
N ALA A 211 10.35 1.92 -17.44
CA ALA A 211 11.63 2.40 -16.92
C ALA A 211 12.85 1.77 -17.61
N GLY A 212 12.65 0.77 -18.49
CA GLY A 212 13.71 0.10 -19.25
C GLY A 212 14.37 -1.06 -18.50
N TYR A 213 13.77 -1.59 -17.44
CA TYR A 213 14.23 -2.79 -16.74
C TYR A 213 13.54 -4.04 -17.29
N ASN A 214 14.21 -5.19 -17.20
CA ASN A 214 13.62 -6.48 -17.57
C ASN A 214 12.58 -6.91 -16.51
N PRO A 215 11.28 -7.01 -16.84
CA PRO A 215 10.25 -7.42 -15.89
C PRO A 215 10.39 -8.87 -15.40
N ASP A 216 11.04 -9.75 -16.18
CA ASP A 216 11.27 -11.15 -15.78
C ASP A 216 12.08 -11.26 -14.47
N GLU A 217 12.87 -10.23 -14.14
CA GLU A 217 13.64 -10.18 -12.90
C GLU A 217 12.75 -10.25 -11.65
N ALA A 218 11.49 -9.79 -11.71
CA ALA A 218 10.58 -9.90 -10.58
C ALA A 218 10.27 -11.37 -10.23
N ALA A 219 10.15 -12.25 -11.22
CA ALA A 219 9.95 -13.68 -10.97
C ALA A 219 11.19 -14.31 -10.31
N GLU A 220 12.40 -13.89 -10.72
CA GLU A 220 13.64 -14.34 -10.09
C GLU A 220 13.79 -13.78 -8.66
N LEU A 221 13.39 -12.54 -8.41
CA LEU A 221 13.31 -11.95 -7.08
C LEU A 221 12.43 -12.80 -6.16
N TRP A 222 11.23 -13.18 -6.59
CA TRP A 222 10.32 -13.99 -5.79
C TRP A 222 10.89 -15.38 -5.48
N LYS A 223 11.62 -16.00 -6.41
CA LYS A 223 12.36 -17.24 -6.14
C LYS A 223 13.40 -17.04 -5.04
N ARG A 224 14.15 -15.94 -5.07
CA ARG A 224 15.15 -15.60 -4.03
C ARG A 224 14.50 -15.29 -2.69
N MET A 225 13.40 -14.56 -2.67
CA MET A 225 12.59 -14.31 -1.45
C MET A 225 12.11 -15.61 -0.83
N LYS A 226 11.53 -16.51 -1.64
CA LYS A 226 11.08 -17.83 -1.19
C LYS A 226 12.23 -18.66 -0.63
N ALA A 227 13.37 -18.70 -1.31
CA ALA A 227 14.55 -19.42 -0.84
C ALA A 227 15.07 -18.87 0.51
N ASN A 228 15.09 -17.56 0.69
CA ASN A 228 15.53 -16.91 1.92
C ASN A 228 14.59 -17.18 3.11
N SER A 229 13.28 -17.34 2.86
CA SER A 229 12.30 -17.62 3.91
C SER A 229 12.40 -19.03 4.52
N GLY A 230 13.23 -19.92 3.97
CA GLY A 230 13.39 -21.29 4.48
C GLY A 230 12.10 -22.13 4.45
N GLY A 231 11.10 -21.73 3.66
CA GLY A 231 9.76 -22.34 3.65
C GLY A 231 8.86 -21.94 4.83
N GLN A 232 9.28 -20.97 5.66
CA GLN A 232 8.51 -20.41 6.78
C GLN A 232 7.77 -19.12 6.39
N ALA A 233 7.82 -18.69 5.13
CA ALA A 233 6.93 -17.63 4.65
C ALA A 233 5.49 -18.02 4.99
N PRO A 234 4.70 -17.14 5.64
CA PRO A 234 3.27 -17.39 5.74
C PRO A 234 2.76 -17.66 4.32
N PRO A 235 1.89 -18.65 4.11
CA PRO A 235 1.32 -18.91 2.80
C PRO A 235 0.86 -17.58 2.19
N GLU A 236 1.06 -17.36 0.89
CA GLU A 236 0.37 -16.27 0.17
C GLU A 236 -1.16 -16.33 0.39
N PHE A 237 -1.66 -17.45 0.94
CA PHE A 237 -3.00 -17.70 1.45
C PHE A 237 -3.28 -17.29 2.91
N LEU A 238 -2.45 -16.46 3.56
CA LEU A 238 -2.78 -15.76 4.81
C LEU A 238 -2.81 -14.26 4.59
#